data_AF-A0A2B4PMB4-F1
#
_entry.id   AF-A0A2B4PMB4-F1
#
_cell.length_a   1.000
_cell.length_b   1.000
_cell.length_c   1.000
_cell.angle_alpha   90.00
_cell.angle_beta   90.00
_cell.angle_gamma   90.00
#
_symmetry.space_group_name_H-M   'P 1'
#
loop_
_entity.id
_entity.type
_entity.pdbx_description
1 polymer ?
#
loop_
_entity_poly.entity_id
_entity_poly.type
_entity_poly.pdbx_seq_one_letter_code
_entity_poly.pdbx_strand_id
1 'polypeptide(L)'
;MRVLFSGEALLEYGPLEPVLPDLPDFTYIPCLWTRRFEDGVPEGWLSVMKDIQRESNYRRTKLVNNLNSFKAVIDSDAFQGKTPEQVRQELKRPDSVLIKTPGSMLDIESNQGLAAGQFEMLERGDYELQQVSGIYDDALGKETNAQSGVAIQQRQINSVRNQVFAFDNLRMMKKREAKLLLDLIQGGGDEFMEAQILTEEERETILLNVVREVQGEKVVFNDIRTLPLSIYVEEVPDFESSLQEQQEALQALLGNANASLIMQSPLFMKRMGIRDYEELAAEMKQL
;
A
#
# COMPACT_ATOMS: atom_id res chain seq x y z
N MET A 1 13.62 29.18 -6.99
CA MET A 1 12.88 30.45 -7.11
C MET A 1 11.55 30.27 -6.39
N ARG A 2 11.20 31.14 -5.43
CA ARG A 2 9.90 31.08 -4.73
C ARG A 2 8.90 31.92 -5.52
N VAL A 3 7.76 31.32 -5.83
CA VAL A 3 6.66 32.02 -6.47
C VAL A 3 5.37 31.60 -5.77
N LEU A 4 4.68 32.57 -5.17
CA LEU A 4 3.41 32.34 -4.47
C LEU A 4 2.30 33.05 -5.23
N PHE A 5 1.26 32.29 -5.56
CA PHE A 5 0.06 32.80 -6.23
C PHE A 5 -1.16 32.58 -5.35
N SER A 6 -2.13 33.49 -5.47
CA SER A 6 -3.49 33.30 -4.97
C SER A 6 -4.45 33.64 -6.09
N GLY A 7 -5.03 32.61 -6.71
CA GLY A 7 -5.82 32.77 -7.94
C GLY A 7 -4.99 33.39 -9.06
N GLU A 8 -5.42 34.55 -9.55
CA GLU A 8 -4.74 35.30 -10.61
C GLU A 8 -3.67 36.27 -10.08
N ALA A 9 -3.58 36.48 -8.76
CA ALA A 9 -2.65 37.42 -8.16
C ALA A 9 -1.32 36.74 -7.80
N LEU A 10 -0.21 37.31 -8.27
CA LEU A 10 1.14 36.99 -7.81
C LEU A 10 1.37 37.70 -6.46
N LEU A 11 1.49 36.93 -5.39
CA LEU A 11 1.73 37.45 -4.04
C LEU A 11 3.21 37.73 -3.80
N GLU A 12 4.07 36.79 -4.21
CA GLU A 12 5.49 36.86 -3.93
C GLU A 12 6.29 36.23 -5.08
N TYR A 13 7.36 36.91 -5.48
CA TYR A 13 8.34 36.42 -6.44
C TYR A 13 9.73 36.76 -5.93
N GLY A 14 10.59 35.75 -5.80
CA GLY A 14 11.96 35.95 -5.39
C GLY A 14 12.83 34.73 -5.62
N PRO A 15 14.16 34.85 -5.45
CA PRO A 15 15.01 33.68 -5.30
C PRO A 15 14.47 32.84 -4.14
N LEU A 16 14.53 31.51 -4.29
CA LEU A 16 14.58 30.71 -3.06
C LEU A 16 15.94 31.11 -2.50
N GLU A 17 16.00 31.79 -1.38
CA GLU A 17 17.23 31.79 -0.59
C GLU A 17 17.16 30.44 0.12
N PRO A 18 17.79 29.37 -0.42
CA PRO A 18 17.84 28.17 0.36
C PRO A 18 18.67 28.55 1.59
N VAL A 19 18.15 28.25 2.78
CA VAL A 19 18.96 28.37 4.02
C VAL A 19 20.16 27.39 3.97
N LEU A 20 20.21 26.53 2.94
CA LEU A 20 21.11 25.39 2.78
C LEU A 20 21.75 25.45 1.38
N PRO A 21 23.06 25.26 1.22
CA PRO A 21 23.75 25.60 -0.04
C PRO A 21 23.36 24.76 -1.27
N ASP A 22 22.81 23.56 -1.13
CA ASP A 22 22.62 22.64 -2.27
C ASP A 22 21.40 21.72 -2.10
N LEU A 23 20.18 22.28 -2.00
CA LEU A 23 18.95 21.48 -1.92
C LEU A 23 18.38 21.23 -3.34
N PRO A 24 18.60 20.06 -3.98
CA PRO A 24 18.02 19.76 -5.29
C PRO A 24 16.53 19.42 -5.22
N ASP A 25 16.08 18.84 -4.10
CA ASP A 25 14.70 18.38 -3.91
C ASP A 25 13.85 19.47 -3.23
N PHE A 26 12.56 19.53 -3.58
CA PHE A 26 11.61 20.39 -2.88
C PHE A 26 11.36 19.86 -1.47
N THR A 27 11.18 20.75 -0.48
CA THR A 27 11.04 20.39 0.95
C THR A 27 9.89 19.41 1.23
N TYR A 28 8.87 19.40 0.37
CA TYR A 28 7.77 18.45 0.47
C TYR A 28 7.93 17.31 -0.54
N ILE A 29 8.16 16.12 -0.02
CA ILE A 29 8.23 14.89 -0.81
C ILE A 29 6.88 14.19 -0.70
N PRO A 30 6.06 14.18 -1.78
CA PRO A 30 4.74 13.58 -1.70
C PRO A 30 4.86 12.05 -1.68
N CYS A 31 4.13 11.41 -0.74
CA CYS A 31 3.93 9.97 -0.74
C CYS A 31 2.82 9.62 -1.74
N LEU A 32 3.15 8.88 -2.79
CA LEU A 32 2.26 8.58 -3.91
C LEU A 32 2.33 7.09 -4.25
N TRP A 33 1.22 6.53 -4.72
CA TRP A 33 1.23 5.15 -5.21
C TRP A 33 1.85 5.06 -6.61
N THR A 34 1.31 5.79 -7.58
CA THR A 34 1.89 5.93 -8.92
C THR A 34 1.52 7.29 -9.51
N ARG A 35 2.14 7.64 -10.64
CA ARG A 35 1.74 8.78 -11.46
C ARG A 35 1.40 8.29 -12.84
N ARG A 36 0.30 8.80 -13.41
CA ARG A 36 -0.03 8.53 -14.80
C ARG A 36 1.05 9.13 -15.70
N PHE A 37 1.47 8.38 -16.71
CA PHE A 37 2.58 8.77 -17.59
C PHE A 37 2.27 10.02 -18.43
N GLU A 38 1.00 10.21 -18.80
CA GLU A 38 0.58 11.24 -19.76
C GLU A 38 0.56 12.66 -19.16
N ASP A 39 -0.01 12.81 -17.95
CA ASP A 39 -0.24 14.11 -17.30
C ASP A 39 0.46 14.22 -15.92
N GLY A 40 1.10 13.15 -15.45
CA GLY A 40 1.80 13.14 -14.16
C GLY A 40 0.87 13.18 -12.94
N VAL A 41 -0.45 13.04 -13.14
CA VAL A 41 -1.42 13.09 -12.06
C VAL A 41 -1.23 11.88 -11.14
N PRO A 42 -1.18 12.07 -9.82
CA PRO A 42 -1.16 10.97 -8.89
C PRO A 42 -2.36 10.06 -9.02
N GLU A 43 -2.11 8.76 -9.14
CA GLU A 43 -3.16 7.76 -9.12
C GLU A 43 -2.93 6.77 -7.98
N GLY A 44 -4.02 6.44 -7.31
CA GLY A 44 -4.05 5.34 -6.36
C GLY A 44 -4.34 4.03 -7.06
N TRP A 45 -3.99 2.93 -6.40
CA TRP A 45 -4.31 1.57 -6.81
C TRP A 45 -5.79 1.36 -7.21
N LEU A 46 -6.71 1.99 -6.47
CA LEU A 46 -8.16 1.92 -6.73
C LEU A 46 -8.59 2.51 -8.07
N SER A 47 -7.76 3.35 -8.72
CA SER A 47 -8.14 4.00 -9.98
C SER A 47 -8.46 2.97 -11.07
N VAL A 48 -7.65 1.92 -11.17
CA VAL A 48 -7.77 0.85 -12.18
C VAL A 48 -9.03 0.00 -11.98
N MET A 49 -9.56 -0.07 -10.75
CA MET A 49 -10.73 -0.89 -10.42
C MET A 49 -12.07 -0.20 -10.65
N LYS A 50 -12.07 1.13 -10.77
CA LYS A 50 -13.31 1.92 -10.84
C LYS A 50 -14.20 1.47 -11.99
N ASP A 51 -13.61 1.13 -13.13
CA ASP A 51 -14.39 0.78 -14.32
C ASP A 51 -15.00 -0.61 -14.21
N ILE A 52 -14.25 -1.60 -13.72
CA ILE A 52 -14.76 -2.95 -13.43
C ILE A 52 -15.87 -2.88 -12.36
N GLN A 53 -15.67 -2.08 -11.32
CA GLN A 53 -16.67 -1.90 -10.27
C GLN A 53 -17.95 -1.25 -10.80
N ARG A 54 -17.83 -0.24 -11.68
CA ARG A 54 -18.97 0.40 -12.34
C ARG A 54 -19.73 -0.59 -13.22
N GLU A 55 -19.02 -1.42 -13.96
CA GLU A 55 -19.62 -2.47 -14.77
C GLU A 55 -20.37 -3.49 -13.93
N SER A 56 -19.76 -4.00 -12.85
CA SER A 56 -20.39 -4.94 -11.92
C SER A 56 -21.66 -4.32 -11.30
N ASN A 57 -21.57 -3.07 -10.85
CA ASN A 57 -22.73 -2.35 -10.31
C ASN A 57 -23.85 -2.20 -11.36
N TYR A 58 -23.52 -1.81 -12.59
CA TYR A 58 -24.48 -1.70 -13.68
C TYR A 58 -25.17 -3.04 -13.98
N ARG A 59 -24.39 -4.13 -14.03
CA ARG A 59 -24.91 -5.49 -14.26
C ARG A 59 -25.83 -5.93 -13.12
N ARG A 60 -25.47 -5.66 -11.86
CA ARG A 60 -26.34 -5.95 -10.69
C ARG A 60 -27.67 -5.22 -10.80
N THR A 61 -27.67 -3.94 -11.15
CA THR A 61 -28.91 -3.17 -11.37
C THR A 61 -29.74 -3.77 -12.51
N LYS A 62 -29.10 -4.12 -13.64
CA LYS A 62 -29.79 -4.72 -14.78
C LYS A 62 -30.36 -6.10 -14.46
N LEU A 63 -29.64 -6.90 -13.67
CA LEU A 63 -30.08 -8.20 -13.20
C LEU A 63 -31.31 -8.08 -12.30
N VAL A 64 -31.29 -7.18 -11.31
CA VAL A 64 -32.47 -6.91 -10.46
C VAL A 64 -33.66 -6.45 -11.29
N ASN A 65 -33.44 -5.56 -12.26
CA ASN A 65 -34.50 -5.14 -13.17
C ASN A 65 -35.05 -6.30 -14.02
N ASN A 66 -34.17 -7.16 -14.54
CA ASN A 66 -34.56 -8.31 -15.34
C ASN A 66 -35.35 -9.33 -14.51
N LEU A 67 -34.94 -9.60 -13.27
CA LEU A 67 -35.67 -10.48 -12.34
C LEU A 67 -37.05 -9.93 -11.99
N ASN A 68 -37.18 -8.60 -11.85
CA ASN A 68 -38.46 -7.94 -11.61
C ASN A 68 -39.32 -7.80 -12.89
N SER A 69 -38.80 -8.21 -14.05
CA SER A 69 -39.49 -8.13 -15.33
C SER A 69 -39.87 -9.52 -15.83
N PHE A 70 -41.07 -9.64 -16.34
CA PHE A 70 -41.59 -10.84 -16.98
C PHE A 70 -42.26 -10.43 -18.30
N LYS A 71 -42.33 -11.38 -19.22
CA LYS A 71 -43.14 -11.22 -20.43
C LYS A 71 -44.37 -12.09 -20.27
N ALA A 72 -45.54 -11.53 -20.56
CA ALA A 72 -46.78 -12.28 -20.60
C ALA A 72 -47.31 -12.22 -22.03
N VAL A 73 -47.48 -13.39 -22.64
CA VAL A 73 -48.16 -13.57 -23.93
C VAL A 73 -49.59 -13.99 -23.61
N ILE A 74 -50.54 -13.17 -24.03
CA ILE A 74 -51.94 -13.26 -23.61
C ILE A 74 -52.82 -13.11 -24.85
N ASP A 75 -53.78 -14.02 -25.03
CA ASP A 75 -54.82 -13.87 -26.05
C ASP A 75 -55.73 -12.66 -25.74
N SER A 76 -56.22 -11.98 -26.78
CA SER A 76 -56.99 -10.74 -26.63
C SER A 76 -58.28 -10.88 -25.81
N ASP A 77 -58.80 -12.10 -25.67
CA ASP A 77 -60.03 -12.45 -24.96
C ASP A 77 -59.78 -13.17 -23.62
N ALA A 78 -58.52 -13.33 -23.19
CA ALA A 78 -58.17 -14.19 -22.06
C ALA A 78 -58.67 -13.70 -20.69
N PHE A 79 -58.94 -12.39 -20.55
CA PHE A 79 -59.45 -11.77 -19.33
C PHE A 79 -60.72 -10.96 -19.61
N GLN A 80 -61.88 -11.46 -19.15
CA GLN A 80 -63.14 -10.73 -19.27
C GLN A 80 -63.16 -9.50 -18.36
N GLY A 81 -63.38 -8.32 -18.96
CA GLY A 81 -63.60 -7.07 -18.23
C GLY A 81 -62.36 -6.43 -17.60
N LYS A 82 -61.15 -6.95 -17.86
CA LYS A 82 -59.89 -6.35 -17.40
C LYS A 82 -59.11 -5.77 -18.58
N THR A 83 -58.53 -4.59 -18.38
CA THR A 83 -57.61 -4.00 -19.36
C THR A 83 -56.22 -4.64 -19.26
N PRO A 84 -55.41 -4.63 -20.34
CA PRO A 84 -54.04 -5.15 -20.31
C PRO A 84 -53.16 -4.53 -19.21
N GLU A 85 -53.41 -3.27 -18.86
CA GLU A 85 -52.69 -2.57 -17.78
C GLU A 85 -53.02 -3.12 -16.39
N GLN A 86 -54.31 -3.44 -16.14
CA GLN A 86 -54.73 -4.06 -14.89
C GLN A 86 -54.13 -5.47 -14.74
N VAL A 87 -54.07 -6.24 -15.83
CA VAL A 87 -53.42 -7.55 -15.84
C VAL A 87 -51.92 -7.43 -15.57
N ARG A 88 -51.26 -6.42 -16.14
CA ARG A 88 -49.84 -6.13 -15.87
C ARG A 88 -49.58 -5.74 -14.42
N GLN A 89 -50.46 -4.96 -13.79
CA GLN A 89 -50.32 -4.58 -12.38
C GLN A 89 -50.52 -5.77 -11.44
N GLU A 90 -51.49 -6.64 -11.73
CA GLU A 90 -51.70 -7.89 -11.00
C GLU A 90 -50.48 -8.80 -11.14
N LEU A 91 -49.98 -9.03 -12.35
CA LEU A 91 -48.79 -9.87 -12.58
C LEU A 91 -47.52 -9.38 -11.87
N LYS A 92 -47.41 -8.08 -11.56
CA LYS A 92 -46.29 -7.54 -10.78
C LYS A 92 -46.34 -7.93 -9.30
N ARG A 93 -47.49 -8.36 -8.79
CA ARG A 93 -47.65 -8.75 -7.39
C ARG A 93 -47.16 -10.19 -7.19
N PRO A 94 -46.27 -10.43 -6.21
CA PRO A 94 -45.75 -11.77 -5.91
C PRO A 94 -46.82 -12.80 -5.55
N ASP A 95 -47.96 -12.35 -5.03
CA ASP A 95 -49.10 -13.14 -4.54
C ASP A 95 -50.28 -13.18 -5.52
N SER A 96 -50.09 -12.81 -6.79
CA SER A 96 -51.19 -12.66 -7.74
C SER A 96 -51.82 -14.00 -8.16
N VAL A 97 -53.15 -14.02 -8.20
CA VAL A 97 -53.95 -15.15 -8.71
C VAL A 97 -54.72 -14.69 -9.94
N LEU A 98 -54.46 -15.34 -11.08
CA LEU A 98 -55.11 -15.03 -12.35
C LEU A 98 -56.13 -16.10 -12.72
N ILE A 99 -57.36 -15.66 -13.01
CA ILE A 99 -58.44 -16.52 -13.49
C ILE A 99 -58.60 -16.26 -14.99
N LYS A 100 -58.45 -17.32 -15.79
CA LYS A 100 -58.57 -17.27 -17.25
C LYS A 100 -59.92 -17.81 -17.73
N THR A 101 -60.38 -17.32 -18.88
CA THR A 101 -61.56 -17.85 -19.56
C THR A 101 -61.29 -19.26 -20.12
N PRO A 102 -62.26 -20.19 -20.12
CA PRO A 102 -62.05 -21.52 -20.69
C PRO A 102 -61.66 -21.44 -22.17
N GLY A 103 -60.49 -21.99 -22.52
CA GLY A 103 -59.97 -22.04 -23.90
C GLY A 103 -58.88 -21.02 -24.23
N SER A 104 -58.61 -20.03 -23.38
CA SER A 104 -57.57 -19.02 -23.65
C SER A 104 -56.16 -19.45 -23.21
N MET A 105 -55.16 -18.96 -23.96
CA MET A 105 -53.74 -19.14 -23.67
C MET A 105 -53.20 -17.97 -22.84
N LEU A 106 -52.48 -18.32 -21.78
CA LEU A 106 -51.68 -17.41 -20.97
C LEU A 106 -50.33 -18.08 -20.81
N ASP A 107 -49.30 -17.50 -21.41
CA ASP A 107 -47.92 -17.91 -21.22
C ASP A 107 -47.14 -16.79 -20.53
N ILE A 108 -46.49 -17.12 -19.42
CA ILE A 108 -45.67 -16.19 -18.65
C ILE A 108 -44.24 -16.66 -18.81
N GLU A 109 -43.53 -16.02 -19.74
CA GLU A 109 -42.11 -16.23 -19.90
C GLU A 109 -41.36 -15.47 -18.82
N SER A 110 -40.80 -16.21 -17.87
CA SER A 110 -39.88 -15.65 -16.89
C SER A 110 -38.50 -15.46 -17.52
N ASN A 111 -37.84 -14.34 -17.21
CA ASN A 111 -36.48 -14.06 -17.69
C ASN A 111 -35.41 -14.83 -16.88
N GLN A 112 -35.75 -15.92 -16.20
CA GLN A 112 -34.84 -16.65 -15.30
C GLN A 112 -33.62 -17.23 -16.03
N GLY A 113 -33.78 -17.71 -17.27
CA GLY A 113 -32.66 -18.20 -18.09
C GLY A 113 -31.63 -17.12 -18.43
N LEU A 114 -32.10 -15.88 -18.67
CA LEU A 114 -31.20 -14.72 -18.87
C LEU A 114 -30.54 -14.29 -17.56
N ALA A 115 -31.22 -14.46 -16.41
CA ALA A 115 -30.66 -14.12 -15.11
C ALA A 115 -29.46 -15.02 -14.74
N ALA A 116 -29.53 -16.32 -15.02
CA ALA A 116 -28.43 -17.27 -14.77
C ALA A 116 -27.13 -16.87 -15.49
N GLY A 117 -27.21 -16.54 -16.79
CA GLY A 117 -26.04 -16.07 -17.54
C GLY A 117 -25.50 -14.72 -17.05
N GLN A 118 -26.36 -13.83 -16.53
CA GLN A 118 -25.90 -12.56 -15.93
C GLN A 118 -25.24 -12.76 -14.56
N PHE A 119 -25.67 -13.74 -13.77
CA PHE A 119 -25.00 -14.12 -12.52
C PHE A 119 -23.60 -14.66 -12.78
N GLU A 120 -23.43 -15.55 -13.77
CA GLU A 120 -22.10 -16.05 -14.17
C GLU A 120 -21.17 -14.90 -14.59
N MET A 121 -21.69 -13.91 -15.33
CA MET A 121 -20.91 -12.72 -15.68
C MET A 121 -20.56 -11.84 -14.47
N LEU A 122 -21.42 -11.78 -13.45
CA LEU A 122 -21.11 -11.06 -12.20
C LEU A 122 -20.02 -11.76 -11.40
N GLU A 123 -20.09 -13.08 -11.27
CA GLU A 123 -19.04 -13.88 -10.61
C GLU A 123 -17.71 -13.72 -11.32
N ARG A 124 -17.73 -13.74 -12.66
CA ARG A 124 -16.53 -13.47 -13.46
C ARG A 124 -16.00 -12.06 -13.24
N GLY A 125 -16.88 -11.05 -13.15
CA GLY A 125 -16.46 -9.67 -12.85
C GLY A 125 -15.83 -9.52 -11.47
N ASP A 126 -16.37 -10.20 -10.46
CA ASP A 126 -15.79 -10.22 -9.11
C ASP A 126 -14.43 -10.93 -9.11
N TYR A 127 -14.26 -11.99 -9.90
CA TYR A 127 -12.97 -12.65 -10.11
C TYR A 127 -11.96 -11.77 -10.87
N GLU A 128 -12.38 -11.08 -11.92
CA GLU A 128 -11.55 -10.11 -12.66
C GLU A 128 -11.10 -8.97 -11.75
N LEU A 129 -11.96 -8.50 -10.84
CA LEU A 129 -11.60 -7.52 -9.83
C LEU A 129 -10.51 -8.03 -8.89
N GLN A 130 -10.57 -9.30 -8.46
CA GLN A 130 -9.50 -9.91 -7.66
C GLN A 130 -8.18 -10.07 -8.43
N GLN A 131 -8.24 -10.39 -9.72
CA GLN A 131 -7.04 -10.47 -10.54
C GLN A 131 -6.36 -9.12 -10.70
N VAL A 132 -7.14 -8.06 -11.00
CA VAL A 132 -6.63 -6.70 -11.18
C VAL A 132 -6.17 -6.09 -9.86
N SER A 133 -6.86 -6.39 -8.76
CA SER A 133 -6.41 -5.99 -7.43
C SER A 133 -5.11 -6.68 -7.05
N GLY A 134 -4.94 -7.93 -7.45
CA GLY A 134 -3.84 -8.75 -6.99
C GLY A 134 -4.01 -9.22 -5.54
N ILE A 135 -5.08 -8.81 -4.86
CA ILE A 135 -5.41 -9.25 -3.50
C ILE A 135 -6.50 -10.32 -3.60
N TYR A 136 -6.09 -11.55 -3.35
CA TYR A 136 -6.96 -12.70 -3.30
C TYR A 136 -7.59 -12.85 -1.91
N ASP A 137 -8.76 -13.47 -1.83
CA ASP A 137 -9.46 -13.74 -0.56
C ASP A 137 -8.59 -14.49 0.47
N ASP A 138 -7.66 -15.34 0.00
CA ASP A 138 -6.68 -16.05 0.83
C ASP A 138 -5.66 -15.11 1.53
N ALA A 139 -5.33 -13.98 0.90
CA ALA A 139 -4.48 -12.95 1.50
C ALA A 139 -5.27 -12.09 2.51
N LEU A 140 -6.60 -12.04 2.37
CA LEU A 140 -7.52 -11.36 3.29
C LEU A 140 -7.91 -12.24 4.50
N GLY A 141 -7.41 -13.48 4.56
CA GLY A 141 -7.75 -14.43 5.61
C GLY A 141 -9.18 -14.96 5.55
N LYS A 142 -9.86 -14.82 4.41
CA LYS A 142 -11.17 -15.45 4.22
C LYS A 142 -10.99 -16.93 3.91
N GLU A 143 -11.91 -17.74 4.43
CA GLU A 143 -11.97 -19.15 4.07
C GLU A 143 -12.35 -19.26 2.58
N THR A 144 -11.44 -19.77 1.76
CA THR A 144 -11.72 -20.10 0.36
C THR A 144 -11.77 -21.61 0.17
N ASN A 145 -12.40 -22.05 -0.93
CA ASN A 145 -12.41 -23.46 -1.35
C ASN A 145 -11.04 -23.98 -1.84
N ALA A 146 -9.93 -23.33 -1.47
CA ALA A 146 -8.59 -23.79 -1.83
C ALA A 146 -8.23 -25.08 -1.08
N GLN A 147 -8.33 -26.22 -1.77
CA GLN A 147 -8.06 -27.54 -1.21
C GLN A 147 -6.58 -27.83 -0.90
N SER A 148 -5.65 -27.01 -1.41
CA SER A 148 -4.21 -27.25 -1.27
C SER A 148 -3.53 -26.05 -0.61
N GLY A 149 -2.81 -26.29 0.48
CA GLY A 149 -1.98 -25.28 1.14
C GLY A 149 -0.95 -24.63 0.23
N VAL A 150 -0.50 -25.33 -0.82
CA VAL A 150 0.40 -24.79 -1.85
C VAL A 150 -0.29 -23.70 -2.67
N ALA A 151 -1.58 -23.87 -3.00
CA ALA A 151 -2.34 -22.87 -3.75
C ALA A 151 -2.59 -21.60 -2.92
N ILE A 152 -2.85 -21.75 -1.62
CA ILE A 152 -2.99 -20.63 -0.67
C ILE A 152 -1.67 -19.86 -0.59
N GLN A 153 -0.56 -20.56 -0.38
CA GLN A 153 0.77 -19.94 -0.30
C GLN A 153 1.14 -19.22 -1.60
N GLN A 154 0.85 -19.81 -2.77
CA GLN A 154 1.10 -19.17 -4.06
C GLN A 154 0.28 -17.89 -4.25
N ARG A 155 -0.98 -17.86 -3.82
CA ARG A 155 -1.83 -16.66 -3.89
C ARG A 155 -1.37 -15.56 -2.94
N GLN A 156 -0.92 -15.92 -1.74
CA GLN A 156 -0.30 -14.97 -0.81
C GLN A 156 0.98 -14.37 -1.41
N ILE A 157 1.87 -15.20 -1.97
CA ILE A 157 3.10 -14.74 -2.65
C ILE A 157 2.76 -13.82 -3.83
N ASN A 158 1.75 -14.17 -4.64
CA ASN A 158 1.33 -13.33 -5.77
C ASN A 158 0.77 -11.98 -5.31
N SER A 159 0.06 -11.95 -4.16
CA SER A 159 -0.44 -10.71 -3.56
C SER A 159 0.69 -9.79 -3.11
N VAL A 160 1.73 -10.35 -2.48
CA VAL A 160 2.93 -9.59 -2.12
C VAL A 160 3.66 -9.10 -3.37
N ARG A 161 3.80 -9.96 -4.39
CA ARG A 161 4.50 -9.62 -5.65
C ARG A 161 3.84 -8.46 -6.39
N ASN A 162 2.51 -8.39 -6.41
CA ASN A 162 1.79 -7.28 -7.04
C ASN A 162 1.99 -5.94 -6.32
N GLN A 163 2.25 -5.98 -5.00
CA GLN A 163 2.51 -4.80 -4.19
C GLN A 163 3.96 -4.30 -4.27
N VAL A 164 4.87 -5.05 -4.90
CA VAL A 164 6.30 -4.68 -4.99
C VAL A 164 6.50 -3.29 -5.58
N PHE A 165 5.75 -2.92 -6.62
CA PHE A 165 5.86 -1.58 -7.23
C PHE A 165 5.54 -0.45 -6.26
N ALA A 166 4.62 -0.68 -5.32
CA ALA A 166 4.28 0.30 -4.30
C ALA A 166 5.38 0.42 -3.25
N PHE A 167 5.95 -0.71 -2.82
CA PHE A 167 7.10 -0.71 -1.91
C PHE A 167 8.33 -0.07 -2.56
N ASP A 168 8.60 -0.32 -3.83
CA ASP A 168 9.69 0.33 -4.56
C ASP A 168 9.49 1.86 -4.62
N ASN A 169 8.28 2.32 -4.91
CA ASN A 169 7.96 3.76 -4.90
C ASN A 169 8.11 4.36 -3.50
N LEU A 170 7.66 3.66 -2.46
CA LEU A 170 7.83 4.07 -1.06
C LEU A 170 9.32 4.16 -0.69
N ARG A 171 10.14 3.18 -1.07
CA ARG A 171 11.59 3.19 -0.85
C ARG A 171 12.25 4.36 -1.56
N MET A 172 11.84 4.66 -2.79
CA MET A 172 12.32 5.85 -3.51
C MET A 172 11.94 7.15 -2.80
N MET A 173 10.74 7.24 -2.23
CA MET A 173 10.29 8.41 -1.46
C MET A 173 11.07 8.57 -0.15
N LYS A 174 11.20 7.50 0.64
CA LYS A 174 12.04 7.48 1.85
C LYS A 174 13.49 7.85 1.55
N LYS A 175 14.03 7.39 0.42
CA LYS A 175 15.41 7.73 0.01
C LYS A 175 15.56 9.22 -0.31
N ARG A 176 14.55 9.84 -0.93
CA ARG A 176 14.53 11.30 -1.16
C ARG A 176 14.41 12.05 0.17
N GLU A 177 13.59 11.57 1.08
CA GLU A 177 13.42 12.18 2.40
C GLU A 177 14.73 12.13 3.20
N ALA A 178 15.39 10.98 3.22
CA ALA A 178 16.69 10.84 3.86
C ALA A 178 17.76 11.74 3.22
N LYS A 179 17.73 11.95 1.89
CA LYS A 179 18.61 12.92 1.23
C LYS A 179 18.31 14.34 1.67
N LEU A 180 17.04 14.72 1.71
CA LEU A 180 16.62 16.04 2.20
C LEU A 180 17.09 16.28 3.63
N LEU A 181 16.95 15.29 4.51
CA LEU A 181 17.46 15.34 5.89
C LEU A 181 18.99 15.45 5.94
N LEU A 182 19.68 14.71 5.08
CA LEU A 182 21.14 14.80 4.97
C LEU A 182 21.58 16.18 4.51
N ASP A 183 20.95 16.73 3.47
CA ASP A 183 21.23 18.07 2.93
C ASP A 183 20.93 19.15 3.99
N LEU A 184 19.89 18.95 4.82
CA LEU A 184 19.60 19.80 5.98
C LEU A 184 20.72 19.78 7.03
N ILE A 185 21.22 18.59 7.36
CA ILE A 185 22.33 18.41 8.31
C ILE A 185 23.62 19.02 7.75
N GLN A 186 23.93 18.77 6.48
CA GLN A 186 25.15 19.27 5.84
C GLN A 186 25.10 20.76 5.53
N GLY A 187 23.93 21.31 5.20
CA GLY A 187 23.78 22.74 4.91
C GLY A 187 23.74 23.64 6.14
N GLY A 188 23.74 23.07 7.35
CA GLY A 188 23.86 23.83 8.60
C GLY A 188 25.15 24.63 8.66
N GLY A 189 25.05 25.92 8.98
CA GLY A 189 26.19 26.83 9.12
C GLY A 189 26.90 26.76 10.48
N ASP A 190 26.56 25.78 11.31
CA ASP A 190 27.03 25.71 12.69
C ASP A 190 28.50 25.26 12.75
N GLU A 191 29.30 26.11 13.38
CA GLU A 191 30.69 25.82 13.75
C GLU A 191 30.72 25.20 15.15
N PHE A 192 31.68 24.31 15.43
CA PHE A 192 31.83 23.64 16.74
C PHE A 192 30.62 22.79 17.17
N MET A 193 30.15 21.91 16.30
CA MET A 193 29.10 20.95 16.68
C MET A 193 29.68 19.85 17.57
N GLU A 194 29.16 19.74 18.80
CA GLU A 194 29.48 18.64 19.70
C GLU A 194 28.59 17.43 19.38
N ALA A 195 29.20 16.39 18.80
CA ALA A 195 28.54 15.10 18.62
C ALA A 195 29.02 14.14 19.70
N GLN A 196 28.09 13.64 20.51
CA GLN A 196 28.37 12.60 21.49
C GLN A 196 27.97 11.25 20.92
N ILE A 197 28.93 10.36 20.73
CA ILE A 197 28.64 8.97 20.45
C ILE A 197 28.32 8.31 21.80
N LEU A 198 27.06 7.97 22.02
CA LEU A 198 26.65 7.16 23.17
C LEU A 198 26.96 5.69 22.88
N THR A 199 28.19 5.29 23.21
CA THR A 199 28.56 3.89 23.45
C THR A 199 28.61 3.68 24.97
N GLU A 200 28.19 2.50 25.46
CA GLU A 200 28.12 2.24 26.91
C GLU A 200 29.49 2.30 27.61
N GLU A 201 30.58 1.99 26.90
CA GLU A 201 31.93 1.94 27.47
C GLU A 201 32.68 3.28 27.37
N GLU A 202 32.44 4.07 26.32
CA GLU A 202 33.15 5.33 26.08
C GLU A 202 32.20 6.41 25.55
N ARG A 203 32.10 7.52 26.30
CA ARG A 203 31.55 8.78 25.80
C ARG A 203 32.63 9.47 24.99
N GLU A 204 32.75 9.10 23.73
CA GLU A 204 33.59 9.84 22.81
C GLU A 204 32.84 11.08 22.34
N THR A 205 33.30 12.24 22.80
CA THR A 205 32.87 13.53 22.27
C THR A 205 33.70 13.86 21.05
N ILE A 206 33.07 13.88 19.88
CA ILE A 206 33.69 14.32 18.63
C ILE A 206 33.22 15.74 18.35
N LEU A 207 34.18 16.66 18.20
CA LEU A 207 33.92 18.00 17.72
C LEU A 207 33.95 18.01 16.19
N LEU A 208 32.84 18.42 15.59
CA LEU A 208 32.66 18.57 14.15
C LEU A 208 32.80 20.05 13.77
N ASN A 209 33.19 20.31 12.51
CA ASN A 209 33.37 21.66 11.96
C ASN A 209 34.31 22.55 12.79
N VAL A 210 35.47 22.04 13.20
CA VAL A 210 36.44 22.81 13.99
C VAL A 210 37.30 23.68 13.06
N VAL A 211 37.14 25.00 13.13
CA VAL A 211 37.98 25.94 12.38
C VAL A 211 39.31 26.12 13.11
N ARG A 212 40.44 25.78 12.46
CA ARG A 212 41.79 26.10 12.95
C ARG A 212 42.60 26.84 11.89
N GLU A 213 43.43 27.76 12.36
CA GLU A 213 44.40 28.44 11.52
C GLU A 213 45.71 27.64 11.53
N VAL A 214 46.07 27.04 10.41
CA VAL A 214 47.33 26.31 10.23
C VAL A 214 48.09 27.01 9.11
N GLN A 215 49.29 27.52 9.40
CA GLN A 215 50.16 28.21 8.43
C GLN A 215 49.51 29.45 7.75
N GLY A 216 48.57 30.13 8.42
CA GLY A 216 47.91 31.33 7.89
C GLY A 216 46.72 31.05 6.97
N GLU A 217 46.37 29.78 6.76
CA GLU A 217 45.12 29.38 6.08
C GLU A 217 44.12 28.84 7.10
N LYS A 218 42.85 29.25 6.96
CA LYS A 218 41.74 28.72 7.76
C LYS A 218 41.33 27.37 7.19
N VAL A 219 41.65 26.31 7.92
CA VAL A 219 41.26 24.94 7.56
C VAL A 219 40.17 24.48 8.53
N VAL A 220 39.06 24.01 7.97
CA VAL A 220 37.99 23.37 8.74
C VAL A 220 38.34 21.89 8.89
N PHE A 221 38.59 21.45 10.13
CA PHE A 221 38.77 20.04 10.47
C PHE A 221 37.41 19.37 10.70
N ASN A 222 37.28 18.13 10.25
CA ASN A 222 36.05 17.33 10.34
C ASN A 222 34.81 18.06 9.80
N ASP A 223 34.91 18.52 8.54
CA ASP A 223 33.82 19.25 7.91
C ASP A 223 32.69 18.32 7.45
N ILE A 224 31.54 18.41 8.11
CA ILE A 224 30.35 17.61 7.80
C ILE A 224 29.81 17.89 6.38
N ARG A 225 30.06 19.10 5.87
CA ARG A 225 29.58 19.59 4.56
C ARG A 225 30.16 18.80 3.39
N THR A 226 31.37 18.26 3.55
CA THR A 226 32.11 17.61 2.45
C THR A 226 32.12 16.09 2.56
N LEU A 227 31.46 15.53 3.57
CA LEU A 227 31.43 14.08 3.79
C LEU A 227 30.69 13.36 2.65
N PRO A 228 31.34 12.42 1.94
CA PRO A 228 30.68 11.63 0.90
C PRO A 228 29.84 10.52 1.56
N LEU A 229 28.58 10.83 1.87
CA LEU A 229 27.64 9.90 2.50
C LEU A 229 26.75 9.22 1.46
N SER A 230 26.64 7.89 1.56
CA SER A 230 25.73 7.09 0.74
C SER A 230 24.53 6.64 1.56
N ILE A 231 23.32 6.95 1.09
CA ILE A 231 22.08 6.55 1.75
C ILE A 231 21.54 5.26 1.14
N TYR A 232 21.32 4.27 2.00
CA TYR A 232 20.58 3.05 1.71
C TYR A 232 19.34 3.00 2.60
N VAL A 233 18.21 2.57 2.02
CA VAL A 233 16.95 2.42 2.75
C VAL A 233 16.67 0.94 2.85
N GLU A 234 16.57 0.46 4.09
CA GLU A 234 16.09 -0.88 4.39
C GLU A 234 14.72 -0.82 5.07
N GLU A 235 13.94 -1.88 4.88
CA GLU A 235 12.69 -2.07 5.57
C GLU A 235 12.94 -3.00 6.75
N VAL A 236 12.79 -2.44 7.94
CA VAL A 236 12.85 -3.17 9.20
C VAL A 236 11.42 -3.23 9.75
N PRO A 237 11.00 -4.34 10.39
CA PRO A 237 9.74 -4.35 11.14
C PRO A 237 9.70 -3.22 12.17
N ASP A 238 8.52 -2.62 12.35
CA ASP A 238 8.32 -1.60 13.36
C ASP A 238 8.25 -2.25 14.75
N PHE A 239 9.16 -1.86 15.64
CA PHE A 239 9.16 -2.28 17.04
C PHE A 239 8.72 -1.13 17.94
N GLU A 240 7.91 -1.40 18.97
CA GLU A 240 7.51 -0.36 19.93
C GLU A 240 8.67 0.07 20.83
N SER A 241 9.66 -0.80 21.02
CA SER A 241 10.86 -0.52 21.81
C SER A 241 12.06 -1.31 21.30
N SER A 242 13.26 -0.80 21.57
CA SER A 242 14.52 -1.50 21.26
C SER A 242 14.64 -2.85 21.96
N LEU A 243 13.96 -3.03 23.10
CA LEU A 243 13.96 -4.28 23.85
C LEU A 243 13.13 -5.36 23.14
N GLN A 244 12.02 -4.97 22.50
CA GLN A 244 11.19 -5.89 21.72
C GLN A 244 11.93 -6.38 20.47
N GLU A 245 12.64 -5.48 19.78
CA GLU A 245 13.53 -5.81 18.66
C GLU A 245 14.57 -6.86 19.06
N GLN A 246 15.25 -6.64 20.19
CA GLN A 246 16.24 -7.58 20.73
C GLN A 246 15.64 -8.93 21.07
N GLN A 247 14.45 -8.96 21.68
CA GLN A 247 13.77 -10.21 22.03
C GLN A 247 13.45 -11.04 20.79
N GLU A 248 12.95 -10.40 19.73
CA GLU A 248 12.62 -11.09 18.49
C GLU A 248 13.88 -11.58 17.77
N ALA A 249 14.94 -10.76 17.71
CA ALA A 249 16.23 -11.17 17.16
C ALA A 249 16.84 -12.35 17.93
N LEU A 250 16.77 -12.34 19.27
CA LEU A 250 17.23 -13.42 20.12
C LEU A 250 16.38 -14.68 19.96
N GLN A 251 15.06 -14.54 19.82
CA GLN A 251 14.15 -15.65 19.59
C GLN A 251 14.40 -16.32 18.23
N ALA A 252 14.62 -15.52 17.17
CA ALA A 252 15.01 -16.01 15.86
C ALA A 252 16.35 -16.78 15.90
N LEU A 253 17.28 -16.32 16.72
CA LEU A 253 18.56 -16.98 16.97
C LEU A 253 18.42 -18.31 17.70
N LEU A 254 17.64 -18.34 18.78
CA LEU A 254 17.37 -19.56 19.55
C LEU A 254 16.61 -20.61 18.73
N GLY A 255 15.81 -20.19 17.75
CA GLY A 255 15.14 -21.08 16.81
C GLY A 255 16.07 -21.72 15.76
N ASN A 256 17.31 -21.25 15.63
CA ASN A 256 18.27 -21.77 14.67
C ASN A 256 19.06 -22.95 15.29
N ALA A 257 19.21 -24.05 14.54
CA ALA A 257 19.89 -25.26 15.03
C ALA A 257 21.36 -25.04 15.45
N ASN A 258 21.98 -23.94 14.97
CA ASN A 258 23.36 -23.55 15.28
C ASN A 258 23.44 -22.37 16.27
N ALA A 259 22.36 -22.09 17.02
CA ALA A 259 22.29 -20.96 17.95
C ALA A 259 23.52 -20.85 18.86
N SER A 260 23.96 -21.97 19.46
CA SER A 260 25.10 -22.01 20.37
C SER A 260 26.42 -21.60 19.70
N LEU A 261 26.65 -22.00 18.44
CA LEU A 261 27.85 -21.63 17.68
C LEU A 261 27.84 -20.14 17.30
N ILE A 262 26.66 -19.62 16.98
CA ILE A 262 26.46 -18.22 16.59
C ILE A 262 26.62 -17.30 17.80
N MET A 263 26.07 -17.69 18.96
CA MET A 263 26.18 -16.96 20.22
C MET A 263 27.58 -16.99 20.82
N GLN A 264 28.44 -17.95 20.44
CA GLN A 264 29.84 -17.95 20.83
C GLN A 264 30.70 -16.99 20.01
N SER A 265 30.20 -16.44 18.90
CA SER A 265 30.95 -15.54 18.03
C SER A 265 30.44 -14.10 18.12
N PRO A 266 31.23 -13.18 18.71
CA PRO A 266 30.86 -11.77 18.82
C PRO A 266 30.59 -11.13 17.45
N LEU A 267 31.37 -11.53 16.44
CA LEU A 267 31.33 -10.97 15.09
C LEU A 267 30.05 -11.36 14.33
N PHE A 268 29.50 -12.55 14.62
CA PHE A 268 28.23 -12.98 14.05
C PHE A 268 27.04 -12.31 14.75
N MET A 269 27.08 -12.15 16.08
CA MET A 269 26.05 -11.42 16.81
C MET A 269 26.01 -9.93 16.44
N LYS A 270 27.17 -9.30 16.21
CA LYS A 270 27.26 -7.94 15.65
C LYS A 270 26.58 -7.81 14.29
N ARG A 271 26.71 -8.81 13.42
CA ARG A 271 26.04 -8.84 12.11
C ARG A 271 24.54 -9.08 12.19
N MET A 272 24.06 -9.68 13.27
CA MET A 272 22.63 -9.85 13.53
C MET A 272 21.99 -8.65 14.25
N GLY A 273 22.76 -7.60 14.53
CA GLY A 273 22.24 -6.39 15.16
C GLY A 273 21.94 -6.54 16.66
N ILE A 274 22.38 -7.62 17.31
CA ILE A 274 22.25 -7.77 18.77
C ILE A 274 23.18 -6.76 19.45
N ARG A 275 22.63 -5.91 20.30
CA ARG A 275 23.42 -5.05 21.19
C ARG A 275 24.05 -5.91 22.30
N ASP A 276 25.17 -5.46 22.86
CA ASP A 276 25.89 -6.15 23.95
C ASP A 276 26.41 -7.55 23.55
N TYR A 277 26.75 -7.68 22.26
CA TYR A 277 27.21 -8.93 21.65
C TYR A 277 28.54 -9.45 22.21
N GLU A 278 29.35 -8.58 22.85
CA GLU A 278 30.64 -8.97 23.43
C GLU A 278 30.47 -9.65 24.79
N GLU A 279 29.59 -9.10 25.64
CA GLU A 279 29.28 -9.67 26.96
C GLU A 279 28.53 -11.00 26.83
N LEU A 280 27.50 -11.05 25.98
CA LEU A 280 26.75 -12.29 25.71
C LEU A 280 27.63 -13.38 25.11
N ALA A 281 28.60 -13.03 24.24
CA ALA A 281 29.56 -13.99 23.71
C ALA A 281 30.52 -14.51 24.79
N ALA A 282 30.93 -13.63 25.72
CA ALA A 282 31.84 -13.99 26.79
C ALA A 282 31.16 -14.95 27.78
N GLU A 283 29.92 -14.70 28.16
CA GLU A 283 29.13 -15.60 29.01
C GLU A 283 28.89 -16.96 28.34
N MET A 284 28.56 -16.98 27.04
CA MET A 284 28.31 -18.21 26.28
C MET A 284 29.57 -19.03 25.96
N LYS A 285 30.76 -18.44 26.05
CA LYS A 285 32.04 -19.17 25.96
C LYS A 285 32.48 -19.78 27.29
N GLN A 286 31.93 -19.30 28.40
CA GLN A 286 32.22 -19.81 29.74
C GLN A 286 31.31 -20.98 30.14
N LEU A 287 30.16 -21.15 29.45
CA LEU A 287 29.28 -22.31 29.50
C LEU A 287 29.78 -23.46 28.62
#